data_AF-A0AAE1W848-F1
#
_entry.id   AF-A0AAE1W848-F1
#
_cell.length_a   1.000
_cell.length_b   1.000
_cell.length_c   1.000
_cell.angle_alpha   90.00
_cell.angle_beta   90.00
_cell.angle_gamma   90.00
#
_symmetry.space_group_name_H-M   'P 1'
#
loop_
_entity.id
_entity.type
_entity.pdbx_description
1 polymer ?
#
loop_
_entity_poly.entity_id
_entity_poly.type
_entity_poly.pdbx_seq_one_letter_code
_entity_poly.pdbx_strand_id
1 'polypeptide(L)'
;MAVSGFEGFEKRLELHFSGDDPATGKGLRRLDFFSLEKVLHAVQCTVVSAVGNEYFDSYVLSESSLFVYPTKVIIKTCGTTQLLKSVRPLVDYGLTLGLTLCGCRYTRGSFIFPSAQPYPHTSFKEEVVYLEENLPNNLSCKKASIMNSKSCYKWHVFTACDEGRTVSTVDMHAGDLYTVEICMTELDRVLAKKFFRRFNDGKTGDSAGREMTE
;
A
#
# COMPACT_ATOMS: atom_id res chain seq x y z
N MET A 1 24.06 -2.08 6.15
CA MET A 1 23.34 -0.89 5.68
C MET A 1 23.80 -0.60 4.27
N ALA A 2 22.91 -0.28 3.34
CA ALA A 2 23.31 0.09 1.99
C ALA A 2 24.28 1.28 2.03
N VAL A 3 25.17 1.39 1.05
CA VAL A 3 26.06 2.56 0.86
C VAL A 3 25.23 3.84 0.56
N SER A 4 23.96 3.67 0.19
CA SER A 4 22.93 4.69 0.05
C SER A 4 22.09 4.86 1.33
N GLY A 5 21.53 6.06 1.56
CA GLY A 5 20.60 6.32 2.65
C GLY A 5 19.29 5.51 2.57
N PHE A 6 18.43 5.65 3.59
CA PHE A 6 17.10 5.03 3.62
C PHE A 6 16.13 5.75 2.67
N GLU A 7 15.43 5.01 1.82
CA GLU A 7 14.40 5.57 0.94
C GLU A 7 13.09 5.80 1.70
N GLY A 8 12.81 7.07 2.02
CA GLY A 8 11.61 7.47 2.74
C GLY A 8 10.36 7.60 1.86
N PHE A 9 10.49 7.75 0.53
CA PHE A 9 9.31 7.84 -0.33
C PHE A 9 8.55 6.52 -0.34
N GLU A 10 7.29 6.59 0.08
CA GLU A 10 6.40 5.44 0.10
C GLU A 10 5.90 5.09 -1.31
N LYS A 11 5.74 3.78 -1.50
CA LYS A 11 4.99 3.14 -2.57
C LYS A 11 3.63 2.76 -1.98
N ARG A 12 2.54 3.12 -2.65
CA ARG A 12 1.18 2.81 -2.21
C ARG A 12 0.47 1.98 -3.27
N LEU A 13 -0.07 0.85 -2.85
CA LEU A 13 -0.92 -0.02 -3.66
C LEU A 13 -2.30 -0.08 -3.02
N GLU A 14 -3.33 0.11 -3.83
CA GLU A 14 -4.72 -0.04 -3.45
C GLU A 14 -5.42 -0.94 -4.45
N LEU A 15 -6.00 -2.03 -3.96
CA LEU A 15 -6.72 -3.02 -4.73
C LEU A 15 -8.18 -3.04 -4.29
N HIS A 16 -9.09 -2.99 -5.27
CA HIS A 16 -10.53 -3.07 -5.09
C HIS A 16 -11.05 -4.37 -5.67
N PHE A 17 -11.95 -5.00 -4.93
CA PHE A 17 -12.54 -6.28 -5.25
C PHE A 17 -14.07 -6.16 -5.29
N SER A 18 -14.68 -7.00 -6.11
CA SER A 18 -16.13 -7.12 -6.29
C SER A 18 -16.52 -8.59 -6.31
N GLY A 19 -17.77 -8.90 -5.97
CA GLY A 19 -18.29 -10.26 -5.97
C GLY A 19 -19.36 -10.42 -4.90
N ASP A 20 -20.12 -11.50 -5.01
CA ASP A 20 -21.11 -11.87 -4.02
C ASP A 20 -20.38 -12.52 -2.84
N ASP A 21 -20.02 -11.72 -1.82
CA ASP A 21 -19.48 -12.26 -0.56
C ASP A 21 -20.50 -13.26 0.01
N PRO A 22 -20.18 -14.56 0.04
CA PRO A 22 -21.13 -15.56 0.49
C PRO A 22 -21.36 -15.38 1.99
N ALA A 23 -22.47 -14.71 2.32
CA ALA A 23 -23.18 -14.74 3.60
C ALA A 23 -22.62 -13.96 4.82
N THR A 24 -21.40 -13.38 4.82
CA THR A 24 -20.86 -12.72 6.06
C THR A 24 -20.57 -11.22 5.97
N GLY A 25 -20.47 -10.63 4.78
CA GLY A 25 -20.10 -9.21 4.60
C GLY A 25 -18.65 -8.88 5.01
N LYS A 26 -17.82 -9.89 5.34
CA LYS A 26 -16.44 -9.73 5.81
C LYS A 26 -15.44 -9.67 4.65
N GLY A 27 -15.76 -10.22 3.49
CA GLY A 27 -14.90 -10.22 2.30
C GLY A 27 -13.44 -10.59 2.59
N LEU A 28 -12.49 -9.74 2.19
CA LEU A 28 -11.04 -9.93 2.39
C LEU A 28 -10.63 -10.04 3.86
N ARG A 29 -11.45 -9.59 4.81
CA ARG A 29 -11.19 -9.76 6.26
C ARG A 29 -11.33 -11.21 6.72
N ARG A 30 -11.77 -12.12 5.83
CA ARG A 30 -11.75 -13.57 6.06
C ARG A 30 -10.38 -14.21 5.83
N LEU A 31 -9.42 -13.46 5.28
CA LEU A 31 -8.05 -13.94 5.16
C LEU A 31 -7.48 -14.21 6.55
N ASP A 32 -7.05 -15.44 6.78
CA ASP A 32 -6.35 -15.78 8.00
C ASP A 32 -4.99 -15.08 8.05
N PHE A 33 -4.46 -14.96 9.27
CA PHE A 33 -3.20 -14.27 9.50
C PHE A 33 -2.02 -14.90 8.74
N PHE A 34 -2.00 -16.22 8.58
CA PHE A 34 -0.92 -16.92 7.89
C PHE A 34 -0.94 -16.66 6.38
N SER A 35 -2.13 -16.54 5.79
CA SER A 35 -2.31 -16.10 4.40
C SER A 35 -1.80 -14.67 4.20
N LEU A 36 -2.11 -13.76 5.12
CA LEU A 36 -1.57 -12.38 5.11
C LEU A 36 -0.05 -12.34 5.28
N GLU A 37 0.52 -13.11 6.21
CA GLU A 37 1.97 -13.20 6.41
C GLU A 37 2.68 -13.69 5.15
N LYS A 38 2.12 -14.65 4.41
CA LYS A 38 2.70 -15.07 3.12
C LYS A 38 2.77 -13.94 2.11
N VAL A 39 1.73 -13.11 2.02
CA VAL A 39 1.75 -11.92 1.15
C VAL A 39 2.84 -10.95 1.59
N LEU A 40 2.93 -10.68 2.90
CA LEU A 40 3.90 -9.75 3.46
C LEU A 40 5.34 -10.24 3.33
N HIS A 41 5.58 -11.53 3.51
CA HIS A 41 6.90 -12.14 3.31
C HIS A 41 7.36 -12.05 1.85
N ALA A 42 6.44 -12.15 0.88
CA ALA A 42 6.76 -11.97 -0.54
C ALA A 42 7.29 -10.55 -0.86
N VAL A 43 6.97 -9.57 -0.01
CA VAL A 43 7.45 -8.20 -0.10
C VAL A 43 8.40 -7.82 1.05
N GLN A 44 8.94 -8.81 1.78
CA GLN A 44 9.90 -8.61 2.88
C GLN A 44 9.39 -7.72 4.03
N CYS A 45 8.09 -7.76 4.28
CA CYS A 45 7.45 -7.12 5.43
C CYS A 45 7.05 -8.15 6.48
N THR A 46 7.05 -7.72 7.74
CA THR A 46 6.51 -8.47 8.88
C THR A 46 5.52 -7.63 9.65
N VAL A 47 4.54 -8.25 10.30
CA VAL A 47 3.56 -7.56 11.15
C VAL A 47 4.21 -7.25 12.50
N VAL A 48 4.13 -6.00 12.91
CA VAL A 48 4.60 -5.52 14.23
C VAL A 48 3.43 -5.44 15.21
N SER A 49 2.30 -4.91 14.75
CA SER A 49 1.06 -4.85 15.54
C SER A 49 -0.17 -4.87 14.64
N ALA A 50 -1.30 -5.27 15.20
CA ALA A 50 -2.58 -5.34 14.50
C ALA A 50 -3.70 -4.75 15.37
N VAL A 51 -4.61 -4.03 14.74
CA VAL A 51 -5.82 -3.48 15.36
C VAL A 51 -6.96 -3.54 14.36
N GLY A 52 -8.15 -3.97 14.79
CA GLY A 52 -9.33 -4.05 13.93
C GLY A 52 -10.52 -3.32 14.53
N ASN A 53 -11.44 -2.90 13.67
CA ASN A 53 -12.75 -2.38 14.07
C ASN A 53 -13.85 -3.00 13.21
N GLU A 54 -15.07 -2.46 13.28
CA GLU A 54 -16.22 -2.99 12.52
C GLU A 54 -16.04 -2.86 11.00
N TYR A 55 -15.18 -1.94 10.54
CA TYR A 55 -15.01 -1.59 9.13
C TYR A 55 -13.78 -2.21 8.48
N PHE A 56 -12.64 -2.27 9.18
CA PHE A 56 -11.38 -2.76 8.62
C PHE A 56 -10.40 -3.26 9.68
N ASP A 57 -9.41 -4.02 9.22
CA ASP A 57 -8.24 -4.43 10.01
C ASP A 57 -7.01 -3.64 9.56
N SER A 58 -6.26 -3.10 10.50
CA SER A 58 -5.05 -2.32 10.30
C SER A 58 -3.85 -3.03 10.90
N TYR A 59 -2.75 -3.02 10.16
CA TYR A 59 -1.51 -3.66 10.54
C TYR A 59 -0.37 -2.66 10.42
N VAL A 60 0.35 -2.44 11.51
CA VAL A 60 1.66 -1.79 11.49
C VAL A 60 2.66 -2.86 11.08
N LEU A 61 3.46 -2.55 10.07
CA LEU A 61 4.47 -3.44 9.54
C LEU A 61 5.86 -2.90 9.87
N SER A 62 6.89 -3.74 9.75
CA SER A 62 8.28 -3.41 10.12
C SER A 62 8.82 -2.11 9.51
N GLU A 63 8.28 -1.66 8.39
CA GLU A 63 8.61 -0.38 7.75
C GLU A 63 7.40 0.20 6.96
N SER A 64 6.17 -0.13 7.34
CA SER A 64 5.02 -0.05 6.40
C SER A 64 3.66 -0.09 7.11
N SER A 65 2.57 0.03 6.35
CA SER A 65 1.21 -0.19 6.86
C SER A 65 0.35 -0.98 5.86
N LEU A 66 -0.55 -1.80 6.39
CA LEU A 66 -1.55 -2.56 5.64
C LEU A 66 -2.94 -2.31 6.23
N PHE A 67 -3.93 -2.08 5.37
CA PHE A 67 -5.34 -1.93 5.72
C PHE A 67 -6.18 -2.90 4.90
N VAL A 68 -6.98 -3.73 5.57
CA VAL A 68 -7.85 -4.75 4.97
C VAL A 68 -9.31 -4.42 5.28
N TYR A 69 -10.03 -3.98 4.26
CA TYR A 69 -11.49 -3.80 4.25
C TYR A 69 -12.14 -5.02 3.58
N PRO A 70 -13.47 -5.21 3.69
CA PRO A 70 -14.15 -6.31 3.01
C PRO A 70 -13.89 -6.39 1.50
N THR A 71 -13.84 -5.26 0.82
CA THR A 71 -13.70 -5.18 -0.65
C THR A 71 -12.48 -4.37 -1.11
N LYS A 72 -11.60 -3.99 -0.19
CA LYS A 72 -10.46 -3.12 -0.49
C LYS A 72 -9.25 -3.47 0.36
N VAL A 73 -8.07 -3.52 -0.24
CA VAL A 73 -6.79 -3.62 0.48
C VAL A 73 -5.91 -2.44 0.11
N ILE A 74 -5.28 -1.82 1.10
CA ILE A 74 -4.28 -0.75 0.91
C ILE A 74 -2.99 -1.18 1.59
N ILE A 75 -1.89 -1.21 0.84
CA ILE A 75 -0.55 -1.49 1.36
C ILE A 75 0.36 -0.32 1.01
N LYS A 76 1.02 0.24 2.02
CA LYS A 76 2.01 1.30 1.87
C LYS A 76 3.34 0.84 2.41
N THR A 77 4.38 0.95 1.59
CA THR A 77 5.74 0.49 1.96
C THR A 77 6.81 1.50 1.56
N CYS A 78 7.92 1.55 2.30
CA CYS A 78 9.08 2.37 1.97
C CYS A 78 10.34 1.51 1.83
N GLY A 79 11.51 2.14 1.80
CA GLY A 79 12.78 1.44 1.61
C GLY A 79 12.89 0.79 0.23
N THR A 80 13.44 -0.42 0.21
CA THR A 80 13.64 -1.25 -0.99
C THR A 80 12.59 -2.34 -1.14
N THR A 81 11.48 -2.24 -0.40
CA THR A 81 10.37 -3.19 -0.44
C THR A 81 9.79 -3.33 -1.85
N GLN A 82 9.57 -4.58 -2.29
CA GLN A 82 9.11 -4.93 -3.63
C GLN A 82 7.58 -5.02 -3.69
N LEU A 83 6.90 -3.94 -3.29
CA LEU A 83 5.45 -3.86 -3.07
C LEU A 83 4.60 -4.55 -4.14
N LEU A 84 4.90 -4.34 -5.42
CA LEU A 84 4.06 -4.86 -6.51
C LEU A 84 4.02 -6.39 -6.55
N LYS A 85 5.00 -7.08 -5.96
CA LYS A 85 4.97 -8.54 -5.83
C LYS A 85 3.84 -9.06 -4.94
N SER A 86 3.19 -8.20 -4.16
CA SER A 86 1.99 -8.55 -3.39
C SER A 86 0.73 -8.70 -4.26
N VAL A 87 0.70 -8.16 -5.48
CA VAL A 87 -0.49 -8.12 -6.35
C VAL A 87 -1.01 -9.53 -6.63
N ARG A 88 -0.17 -10.42 -7.16
CA ARG A 88 -0.60 -11.79 -7.51
C ARG A 88 -1.12 -12.58 -6.30
N PRO A 89 -0.38 -12.69 -5.18
CA PRO A 89 -0.90 -13.34 -3.98
C PRO A 89 -2.25 -12.79 -3.50
N LEU A 90 -2.43 -11.46 -3.48
CA LEU A 90 -3.70 -10.86 -3.06
C LEU A 90 -4.85 -11.17 -4.01
N VAL A 91 -4.59 -11.18 -5.32
CA VAL A 91 -5.59 -11.56 -6.33
C VAL A 91 -5.98 -13.03 -6.17
N ASP A 92 -5.01 -13.93 -6.03
CA ASP A 92 -5.24 -15.36 -5.86
C ASP A 92 -6.06 -15.63 -4.59
N TYR A 93 -5.70 -15.01 -3.47
CA TYR A 93 -6.46 -15.11 -2.23
C TYR A 93 -7.87 -14.53 -2.34
N GLY A 94 -8.04 -13.38 -3.02
CA GLY A 94 -9.36 -12.84 -3.32
C GLY A 94 -10.26 -13.84 -4.05
N LEU A 95 -9.72 -14.53 -5.06
CA LEU A 95 -10.46 -15.55 -5.81
C LEU A 95 -10.90 -16.72 -4.92
N THR A 96 -10.07 -17.15 -3.97
CA THR A 96 -10.47 -18.21 -3.01
C THR A 96 -11.65 -17.80 -2.11
N LEU A 97 -11.87 -16.49 -1.95
CA LEU A 97 -12.99 -15.93 -1.19
C LEU A 97 -14.22 -15.62 -2.06
N GLY A 98 -14.19 -15.93 -3.35
CA GLY A 98 -15.25 -15.57 -4.30
C GLY A 98 -15.20 -14.10 -4.75
N LEU A 99 -14.10 -13.41 -4.49
CA LEU A 99 -13.90 -12.01 -4.86
C LEU A 99 -13.06 -11.90 -6.13
N THR A 100 -13.43 -10.98 -7.00
CA THR A 100 -12.72 -10.67 -8.25
C THR A 100 -12.14 -9.27 -8.15
N LEU A 101 -10.86 -9.10 -8.49
CA LEU A 101 -10.26 -7.77 -8.61
C LEU A 101 -11.02 -6.95 -9.67
N CYS A 102 -11.44 -5.74 -9.32
CA CYS A 102 -12.12 -4.80 -10.23
C CYS A 102 -11.42 -3.44 -10.33
N GLY A 103 -10.46 -3.16 -9.45
CA GLY A 103 -9.70 -1.91 -9.48
C GLY A 103 -8.30 -2.07 -8.89
N CYS A 104 -7.34 -1.38 -9.48
CA CYS A 104 -5.97 -1.27 -8.99
C CYS A 104 -5.52 0.18 -9.11
N ARG A 105 -4.96 0.73 -8.03
CA ARG A 105 -4.34 2.04 -8.02
C ARG A 105 -2.97 1.93 -7.36
N TYR A 106 -1.93 2.31 -8.10
CA TYR A 106 -0.57 2.38 -7.61
C TYR A 106 -0.08 3.82 -7.68
N THR A 107 0.45 4.34 -6.57
CA THR A 107 1.00 5.69 -6.50
C THR A 107 2.33 5.71 -5.76
N ARG A 108 3.21 6.62 -6.17
CA ARG A 108 4.42 6.98 -5.43
C ARG A 108 4.99 8.33 -5.85
N GLY A 109 5.76 8.95 -4.97
CA GLY A 109 6.63 10.07 -5.34
C GLY A 109 7.87 9.64 -6.12
N SER A 110 8.65 10.61 -6.56
CA SER A 110 10.00 10.39 -7.07
C SER A 110 10.92 9.90 -5.96
N PHE A 111 11.58 8.76 -6.17
CA PHE A 111 12.57 8.21 -5.24
C PHE A 111 13.75 9.17 -5.03
N ILE A 112 14.29 9.20 -3.81
CA ILE A 112 15.55 9.87 -3.48
C ILE A 112 16.73 9.05 -4.01
N PHE A 113 16.64 7.72 -3.93
CA PHE A 113 17.66 6.77 -4.34
C PHE A 113 17.13 5.80 -5.41
N PRO A 114 16.78 6.28 -6.62
CA PRO A 114 16.16 5.44 -7.65
C PRO A 114 17.04 4.25 -8.06
N SER A 115 18.36 4.42 -8.13
CA SER A 115 19.30 3.34 -8.49
C SER A 115 19.42 2.24 -7.42
N ALA A 116 18.95 2.48 -6.20
CA ALA A 116 18.94 1.49 -5.13
C ALA A 116 17.65 0.65 -5.12
N GLN A 117 16.65 1.01 -5.92
CA GLN A 117 15.37 0.31 -5.95
C GLN A 117 15.48 -1.01 -6.72
N PRO A 118 15.12 -2.14 -6.12
CA PRO A 118 15.14 -3.43 -6.79
C PRO A 118 13.96 -3.55 -7.77
N TYR A 119 14.07 -4.46 -8.74
CA TYR A 119 12.94 -4.84 -9.58
C TYR A 119 11.73 -5.29 -8.72
N PRO A 120 10.49 -4.85 -9.04
CA PRO A 120 10.07 -4.12 -10.24
C PRO A 120 10.11 -2.58 -10.14
N HIS A 121 10.74 -2.02 -9.10
CA HIS A 121 10.73 -0.59 -8.80
C HIS A 121 11.91 0.21 -9.37
N THR A 122 12.65 -0.36 -10.32
CA THR A 122 13.83 0.29 -10.93
C THR A 122 13.47 1.52 -11.78
N SER A 123 12.25 1.59 -12.31
CA SER A 123 11.71 2.79 -12.96
C SER A 123 10.18 2.74 -13.01
N PHE A 124 9.52 3.88 -13.25
CA PHE A 124 8.06 3.88 -13.42
C PHE A 124 7.59 3.06 -14.62
N LYS A 125 8.39 3.00 -15.68
CA LYS A 125 8.08 2.17 -16.85
C LYS A 125 8.03 0.69 -16.48
N GLU A 126 9.03 0.22 -15.73
CA GLU A 126 9.09 -1.18 -15.28
C GLU A 126 7.93 -1.51 -14.33
N GLU A 127 7.56 -0.59 -13.45
CA GLU A 127 6.40 -0.75 -12.56
C GLU A 127 5.09 -0.91 -13.35
N VAL A 128 4.91 -0.12 -14.41
CA VAL A 128 3.73 -0.21 -15.30
C VAL A 128 3.72 -1.55 -16.04
N VAL A 129 4.83 -1.95 -16.65
CA VAL A 129 4.94 -3.24 -17.36
C VAL A 129 4.63 -4.39 -16.41
N TYR A 130 5.23 -4.38 -15.21
CA TYR A 130 4.97 -5.39 -14.20
C TYR A 130 3.48 -5.45 -13.84
N LEU A 131 2.85 -4.31 -13.58
CA LEU A 131 1.41 -4.27 -13.27
C LEU A 131 0.57 -4.82 -14.43
N GLU A 132 0.87 -4.43 -15.67
CA GLU A 132 0.12 -4.89 -16.84
C GLU A 132 0.19 -6.41 -17.05
N GLU A 133 1.34 -7.03 -16.74
CA GLU A 133 1.57 -8.49 -16.82
C GLU A 133 1.01 -9.29 -15.63
N ASN A 134 0.75 -8.63 -14.50
CA ASN A 134 0.34 -9.26 -13.25
C ASN A 134 -1.13 -8.99 -12.89
N LEU A 135 -1.79 -8.07 -13.58
CA LEU A 135 -3.21 -7.78 -13.39
C LEU A 135 -4.10 -8.69 -14.28
N PRO A 136 -5.27 -9.10 -13.77
CA PRO A 136 -6.28 -9.82 -14.55
C PRO A 136 -6.74 -9.07 -15.80
N ASN A 137 -7.13 -9.82 -16.84
CA ASN A 137 -7.57 -9.27 -18.12
C ASN A 137 -8.89 -8.50 -18.05
N ASN A 138 -9.71 -8.67 -17.01
CA ASN A 138 -10.96 -7.92 -16.85
C ASN A 138 -10.71 -6.44 -16.49
N LEU A 139 -9.53 -6.08 -15.99
CA LEU A 139 -9.14 -4.67 -15.81
C LEU A 139 -8.65 -4.10 -17.15
N SER A 140 -9.58 -3.87 -18.07
CA SER A 140 -9.29 -3.39 -19.43
C SER A 140 -8.84 -1.93 -19.47
N CYS A 141 -9.28 -1.11 -18.51
CA CYS A 141 -9.10 0.34 -18.56
C CYS A 141 -7.89 0.74 -17.75
N LYS A 142 -6.73 0.78 -18.42
CA LYS A 142 -5.43 1.05 -17.79
C LYS A 142 -4.93 2.44 -18.17
N LYS A 143 -4.36 3.16 -17.20
CA LYS A 143 -3.76 4.48 -17.42
C LYS A 143 -2.55 4.65 -16.50
N ALA A 144 -1.44 5.07 -17.08
CA ALA A 144 -0.26 5.52 -16.36
C ALA A 144 -0.03 7.01 -16.62
N SER A 145 0.25 7.79 -15.58
CA SER A 145 0.56 9.20 -15.70
C SER A 145 1.62 9.63 -14.69
N ILE A 146 2.34 10.69 -15.05
CA ILE A 146 3.27 11.37 -14.16
C ILE A 146 2.72 12.78 -13.96
N MET A 147 2.27 13.06 -12.74
CA MET A 147 1.82 14.38 -12.33
C MET A 147 3.04 15.24 -12.04
N ASN A 148 3.28 16.23 -12.89
CA ASN A 148 4.36 17.17 -12.72
C ASN A 148 3.95 18.29 -11.74
N SER A 149 4.94 18.78 -11.00
CA SER A 149 4.84 19.97 -10.17
C SER A 149 5.91 20.97 -10.60
N LYS A 150 5.86 22.19 -10.04
CA LYS A 150 6.94 23.18 -10.19
C LYS A 150 8.23 22.73 -9.48
N SER A 151 8.15 21.79 -8.56
CA SER A 151 9.30 21.18 -7.87
C SER A 151 9.93 20.05 -8.69
N CYS A 152 11.12 19.58 -8.28
CA CYS A 152 11.74 18.38 -8.84
C CYS A 152 10.98 17.08 -8.51
N TYR A 153 10.10 17.10 -7.49
CA TYR A 153 9.27 15.96 -7.12
C TYR A 153 8.09 15.82 -8.09
N LYS A 154 7.88 14.58 -8.55
CA LYS A 154 6.78 14.18 -9.42
C LYS A 154 5.99 13.08 -8.74
N TRP A 155 4.71 13.01 -9.03
CA TRP A 155 3.86 11.91 -8.55
C TRP A 155 3.57 10.95 -9.70
N HIS A 156 3.87 9.68 -9.50
CA HIS A 156 3.65 8.63 -10.49
C HIS A 156 2.38 7.88 -10.13
N VAL A 157 1.47 7.75 -11.09
CA VAL A 157 0.14 7.20 -10.87
C VAL A 157 -0.16 6.17 -11.94
N PHE A 158 -0.46 4.94 -11.53
CA PHE A 158 -1.05 3.92 -12.37
C PHE A 158 -2.44 3.57 -11.84
N THR A 159 -3.40 3.45 -12.75
CA THR A 159 -4.76 2.99 -12.46
C THR A 159 -5.18 1.95 -13.46
N ALA A 160 -5.88 0.93 -13.00
CA ALA A 160 -6.56 -0.05 -13.83
C ALA A 160 -7.95 -0.36 -13.24
N CYS A 161 -8.99 -0.45 -14.06
CA CYS A 161 -10.33 -0.81 -13.60
C CYS A 161 -11.10 -1.64 -14.62
N ASP A 162 -12.12 -2.35 -14.12
CA ASP A 162 -13.10 -3.11 -14.90
C ASP A 162 -14.30 -2.20 -15.25
N GLU A 163 -14.35 -1.75 -16.50
CA GLU A 163 -15.36 -0.81 -17.02
C GLU A 163 -16.80 -1.30 -16.77
N GLY A 164 -17.03 -2.61 -16.89
CA GLY A 164 -18.34 -3.24 -16.75
C GLY A 164 -18.84 -3.32 -15.31
N ARG A 165 -17.95 -3.23 -14.31
CA ARG A 165 -18.29 -3.29 -12.88
C ARG A 165 -18.17 -1.97 -12.15
N THR A 166 -17.43 -0.99 -12.70
CA THR A 166 -17.43 0.40 -12.20
C THR A 166 -18.78 1.10 -12.24
N VAL A 167 -19.82 0.51 -12.84
CA VAL A 167 -21.18 1.08 -12.83
C VAL A 167 -22.08 0.41 -11.79
N SER A 168 -21.71 -0.79 -11.30
CA SER A 168 -22.62 -1.64 -10.51
C SER A 168 -22.20 -1.87 -9.06
N THR A 169 -20.91 -1.78 -8.72
CA THR A 169 -20.40 -2.13 -7.37
C THR A 169 -19.61 -1.03 -6.67
N VAL A 170 -19.33 0.09 -7.33
CA VAL A 170 -18.96 1.30 -6.59
C VAL A 170 -20.24 1.85 -6.01
N ASP A 171 -20.34 1.77 -4.68
CA ASP A 171 -21.39 2.38 -3.86
C ASP A 171 -21.93 3.67 -4.50
N MET A 172 -23.24 3.92 -4.33
CA MET A 172 -23.84 5.23 -4.60
C MET A 172 -23.18 6.41 -3.85
N HIS A 173 -22.13 6.14 -3.05
CA HIS A 173 -21.27 7.09 -2.33
C HIS A 173 -19.82 7.16 -2.82
N ALA A 174 -19.44 6.46 -3.90
CA ALA A 174 -18.06 6.53 -4.43
C ALA A 174 -17.67 7.94 -4.93
N GLY A 175 -18.66 8.79 -5.20
CA GLY A 175 -18.45 10.23 -5.47
C GLY A 175 -17.91 11.03 -4.29
N ASP A 176 -18.02 10.50 -3.06
CA ASP A 176 -17.66 11.20 -1.81
C ASP A 176 -16.37 10.66 -1.16
N LEU A 177 -15.69 9.70 -1.79
CA LEU A 177 -14.45 9.12 -1.27
C LEU A 177 -13.24 9.92 -1.74
N TYR A 178 -12.57 10.57 -0.78
CA TYR A 178 -11.34 11.31 -1.01
C TYR A 178 -10.14 10.61 -0.36
N THR A 179 -9.00 10.60 -1.06
CA THR A 179 -7.71 10.22 -0.50
C THR A 179 -6.78 11.41 -0.61
N VAL A 180 -6.19 11.81 0.52
CA VAL A 180 -5.20 12.89 0.58
C VAL A 180 -3.87 12.28 0.99
N GLU A 181 -2.85 12.49 0.16
CA GLU A 181 -1.47 12.08 0.45
C GLU A 181 -0.62 13.35 0.65
N ILE A 182 -0.04 13.52 1.85
CA ILE A 182 0.83 14.66 2.17
C ILE A 182 2.25 14.13 2.32
N CYS A 183 3.08 14.39 1.31
CA CYS A 183 4.50 14.07 1.34
C CYS A 183 5.30 15.28 1.82
N MET A 184 6.05 15.12 2.90
CA MET A 184 6.85 16.19 3.51
C MET A 184 8.33 15.85 3.42
N THR A 185 9.13 16.79 2.94
CA THR A 185 10.60 16.69 2.88
C THR A 185 11.21 17.88 3.63
N GLU A 186 12.51 17.81 3.95
CA GLU A 186 13.23 18.87 4.67
C GLU A 186 12.53 19.31 5.97
N LEU A 187 12.03 18.33 6.74
CA LEU A 187 11.39 18.56 8.03
C LEU A 187 12.32 19.30 9.01
N ASP A 188 11.74 20.12 9.87
CA ASP A 188 12.49 20.85 10.90
C ASP A 188 13.32 19.89 11.77
N ARG A 189 14.63 20.12 11.81
CA ARG A 189 15.57 19.22 12.48
C ARG A 189 15.41 19.20 14.00
N VAL A 190 14.90 20.27 14.60
CA VAL A 190 14.66 20.34 16.05
C VAL A 190 13.43 19.51 16.40
N LEU A 191 12.35 19.62 15.62
CA LEU A 191 11.15 18.81 15.79
C LEU A 191 11.39 17.34 15.47
N ALA A 192 12.16 17.03 14.42
CA ALA A 192 12.49 15.66 14.02
C ALA A 192 13.23 14.88 15.12
N LYS A 193 13.99 15.56 16.00
CA LYS A 193 14.68 14.92 17.14
C LYS A 193 13.74 14.19 18.10
N LYS A 194 12.45 14.54 18.14
CA LYS A 194 11.45 13.85 18.96
C LYS A 194 11.24 12.39 18.55
N PHE A 195 11.53 12.06 17.28
CA PHE A 195 11.39 10.71 16.73
C PHE A 195 12.67 9.86 16.85
N PHE A 196 13.62 10.28 17.69
CA PHE A 196 14.82 9.50 18.01
C PHE A 196 14.74 8.97 19.43
N ARG A 197 14.93 7.65 19.59
CA ARG A 197 15.07 7.05 20.92
C ARG A 197 16.39 7.44 21.56
N ARG A 198 16.36 7.68 22.87
CA ARG A 198 17.59 7.89 23.65
C ARG A 198 18.15 6.52 24.04
N PHE A 199 19.47 6.39 23.97
CA PHE A 199 20.13 5.16 24.37
C PHE A 199 19.81 4.83 25.83
N ASN A 200 19.43 3.58 26.12
CA ASN A 200 19.05 3.10 27.45
C ASN A 200 17.91 3.87 28.14
N ASP A 201 16.92 4.38 27.39
CA ASP A 201 15.74 5.03 27.98
C ASP A 201 14.78 4.07 28.70
N GLY A 202 15.01 2.76 28.64
CA GLY A 202 14.21 1.73 29.31
C GLY A 202 12.77 1.58 28.77
N LYS A 203 12.41 2.35 27.74
CA LYS A 203 11.06 2.39 27.17
C LYS A 203 10.90 1.32 26.09
N THR A 204 9.71 0.75 25.95
CA THR A 204 9.35 -0.03 24.75
C THR A 204 8.97 0.93 23.62
N GLY A 205 8.98 0.44 22.37
CA GLY A 205 8.48 1.20 21.22
C GLY A 205 7.05 1.72 21.44
N ASP A 206 6.18 0.90 22.03
CA ASP A 206 4.80 1.27 22.34
C ASP A 206 4.69 2.41 23.35
N SER A 207 5.47 2.35 24.43
CA SER A 207 5.45 3.39 25.47
C SER A 207 5.98 4.73 24.95
N ALA A 208 7.04 4.71 24.13
CA ALA A 208 7.57 5.90 23.48
C ALA A 208 6.60 6.46 22.45
N GLY A 209 5.91 5.58 21.70
CA GLY A 209 4.86 5.94 20.76
C GLY A 209 3.73 6.74 21.40
N ARG A 210 3.23 6.30 22.56
CA ARG A 210 2.15 7.00 23.28
C ARG A 210 2.54 8.40 23.72
N GLU A 211 3.72 8.57 24.30
CA GLU A 211 4.23 9.87 24.75
C GLU A 211 4.40 10.88 23.60
N MET A 212 4.65 10.42 22.38
CA MET A 212 4.72 11.30 21.20
C MET A 212 3.35 11.77 20.70
N THR A 213 2.26 11.11 21.11
CA THR A 213 0.89 11.37 20.65
C THR A 213 -0.01 12.04 21.70
N GLU A 214 0.50 12.21 22.93
CA GLU A 214 -0.11 13.02 24.00
C GLU A 214 0.31 14.49 23.90
#